data_AF-A0A645DU18-F1
#
_entry.id   AF-A0A645DU18-F1
#
_cell.length_a   1.000
_cell.length_b   1.000
_cell.length_c   1.000
_cell.angle_alpha   90.00
_cell.angle_beta   90.00
_cell.angle_gamma   90.00
#
_symmetry.space_group_name_H-M   'P 1'
#
loop_
_entity.id
_entity.type
_entity.pdbx_description
1 polymer ?
#
loop_
_entity_poly.entity_id
_entity_poly.type
_entity_poly.pdbx_seq_one_letter_code
_entity_poly.pdbx_strand_id
1 'polypeptide(L)'
;MLSMSVNDFMLTMGIALLVAGLVFLGIGCFVLVKKILGKELQTIADQTSKLAQKGLTDDVTGLVGNARSLIESLNSLIKTQAGVGVMLLLLGILLLGGAYALVLQIR
;
A
#
# COMPACT_ATOMS: atom_id res chain seq x y z
N MET A 1 -25.77 10.04 29.96
CA MET A 1 -24.86 10.64 30.96
C MET A 1 -23.46 10.72 30.34
N LEU A 2 -23.22 11.75 29.53
CA LEU A 2 -21.89 12.24 29.18
C LEU A 2 -22.04 13.76 29.20
N SER A 3 -21.88 14.36 30.39
CA SER A 3 -21.81 15.82 30.52
C SER A 3 -20.37 16.22 30.18
N MET A 4 -19.98 16.03 28.92
CA MET A 4 -18.71 16.52 28.40
C MET A 4 -18.94 17.91 27.83
N SER A 5 -18.03 18.83 28.16
CA SER A 5 -17.96 20.11 27.47
C SER A 5 -17.74 19.88 25.98
N VAL A 6 -18.26 20.76 25.12
CA VAL A 6 -18.01 20.73 23.67
C VAL A 6 -16.50 20.65 23.39
N ASN A 7 -15.71 21.29 24.26
CA ASN A 7 -14.26 21.26 24.20
C ASN A 7 -13.67 19.87 24.44
N ASP A 8 -14.15 19.16 25.47
CA ASP A 8 -13.68 17.80 25.79
C ASP A 8 -14.06 16.82 24.67
N PHE A 9 -15.23 17.02 24.07
CA PHE A 9 -15.68 16.21 22.94
C PHE A 9 -14.80 16.42 21.69
N MET A 10 -14.52 17.68 21.33
CA MET A 10 -13.62 18.01 20.22
C MET A 10 -12.20 17.49 20.44
N LEU A 11 -11.69 17.57 21.68
CA LEU A 11 -10.36 17.08 22.03
C LEU A 11 -10.27 15.55 21.91
N THR A 12 -11.28 14.84 22.42
CA THR A 12 -11.38 13.38 22.30
C THR A 12 -11.46 12.92 20.84
N MET A 13 -12.22 13.65 20.01
CA MET A 13 -12.33 13.39 18.58
C MET A 13 -11.01 13.67 17.83
N GLY A 14 -10.32 14.76 18.19
CA GLY A 14 -8.99 15.07 17.66
C GLY A 14 -7.98 13.98 17.95
N ILE A 15 -7.93 13.47 19.18
CA ILE A 15 -7.06 12.34 19.57
C ILE A 15 -7.42 11.09 18.75
N ALA A 16 -8.70 10.77 18.61
CA ALA A 16 -9.15 9.62 17.82
C ALA A 16 -8.73 9.73 16.34
N LEU A 17 -8.90 10.90 15.72
CA LEU A 17 -8.45 11.14 14.34
C LEU A 17 -6.93 11.06 14.20
N LEU A 18 -6.17 11.53 15.19
CA LEU A 18 -4.72 11.49 15.18
C LEU A 18 -4.22 10.04 15.22
N VAL A 19 -4.77 9.23 16.14
CA VAL A 19 -4.45 7.80 16.25
C VAL A 19 -4.83 7.06 14.96
N ALA A 20 -6.02 7.32 14.42
CA ALA A 20 -6.43 6.74 13.15
C ALA A 20 -5.45 7.12 12.03
N GLY A 21 -5.13 8.40 11.87
CA GLY A 21 -4.19 8.89 10.85
C GLY A 21 -2.82 8.22 10.92
N LEU A 22 -2.28 8.01 12.13
CA LEU A 22 -1.03 7.27 12.35
C LEU A 22 -1.12 5.80 11.91
N VAL A 23 -2.24 5.12 12.20
CA VAL A 23 -2.45 3.73 11.78
C VAL A 23 -2.52 3.62 10.26
N PHE A 24 -3.26 4.52 9.60
CA PHE A 24 -3.35 4.57 8.14
C PHE A 24 -1.99 4.85 7.48
N LEU A 25 -1.19 5.77 8.04
CA LEU A 25 0.18 6.01 7.60
C LEU A 25 1.07 4.77 7.75
N GLY A 26 1.02 4.11 8.91
CA GLY A 26 1.82 2.92 9.19
C GLY A 26 1.52 1.78 8.21
N ILE A 27 0.23 1.49 7.98
CA ILE A 27 -0.20 0.45 7.03
C ILE A 27 0.18 0.84 5.59
N GLY A 28 -0.05 2.09 5.18
CA GLY A 28 0.31 2.57 3.85
C GLY A 28 1.81 2.44 3.57
N CYS A 29 2.64 2.81 4.55
CA CYS A 29 4.09 2.67 4.47
C CYS A 29 4.52 1.19 4.38
N PHE A 30 3.94 0.31 5.21
CA PHE A 30 4.23 -1.12 5.19
C PHE A 30 3.91 -1.78 3.83
N VAL A 31 2.77 -1.42 3.23
CA VAL A 31 2.38 -1.92 1.89
C VAL A 31 3.38 -1.48 0.81
N LEU A 32 3.88 -0.23 0.89
CA LEU A 32 4.88 0.29 -0.04
C LEU A 32 6.24 -0.40 0.10
N VAL A 33 6.68 -0.68 1.33
CA VAL A 33 7.94 -1.42 1.57
C VAL A 33 7.85 -2.85 1.03
N LYS A 34 6.74 -3.56 1.27
CA LYS A 34 6.53 -4.91 0.73
C LYS A 34 6.58 -4.97 -0.80
N LYS A 35 6.10 -3.93 -1.48
CA LYS A 35 6.20 -3.82 -2.95
C LYS A 35 7.64 -3.79 -3.45
N ILE A 36 8.53 -3.06 -2.78
CA ILE A 36 9.92 -2.92 -3.21
C ILE A 36 10.59 -4.30 -3.23
N LEU A 37 10.36 -5.11 -2.19
CA LEU A 37 10.84 -6.49 -2.10
C LEU A 37 10.21 -7.41 -3.16
N GLY A 38 8.92 -7.24 -3.47
CA GLY A 38 8.22 -8.04 -4.49
C GLY A 38 8.71 -7.80 -5.93
N LYS A 39 9.15 -6.57 -6.25
CA LYS A 39 9.69 -6.23 -7.59
C LYS A 39 11.04 -6.89 -7.89
N GLU A 40 11.90 -7.04 -6.89
CA GLU A 40 13.21 -7.68 -7.07
C GLU A 40 13.07 -9.17 -7.38
N LEU A 41 12.17 -9.87 -6.69
CA LEU A 41 11.83 -11.27 -6.96
C LEU A 41 11.28 -11.48 -8.37
N GLN A 42 10.42 -10.57 -8.83
CA GLN A 42 9.88 -10.60 -10.19
C GLN A 42 10.98 -10.44 -11.26
N THR A 43 11.95 -9.56 -11.01
CA THR A 43 13.07 -9.30 -11.92
C THR A 43 13.99 -10.53 -12.04
N ILE A 44 14.25 -11.22 -10.92
CA ILE A 44 15.04 -12.46 -10.88
C ILE A 44 14.31 -13.59 -11.62
N ALA A 45 13.00 -13.74 -11.42
CA ALA A 45 12.19 -14.72 -12.13
C ALA A 45 12.16 -14.47 -13.64
N ASP A 46 12.04 -13.20 -14.07
CA ASP A 46 12.08 -12.82 -15.49
C ASP A 46 13.44 -13.11 -16.15
N GLN A 47 14.54 -12.83 -15.44
CA GLN A 47 15.89 -13.12 -15.92
C GLN A 47 16.16 -14.63 -15.98
N THR A 48 15.66 -15.40 -15.01
CA THR A 48 15.79 -16.87 -14.97
C THR A 48 14.93 -17.54 -16.06
N SER A 49 13.71 -17.04 -16.30
CA SER A 49 12.83 -17.50 -17.38
C SER A 49 13.44 -17.24 -18.76
N LYS A 50 14.08 -16.08 -18.97
CA LYS A 50 14.81 -15.77 -20.20
C LYS A 50 16.06 -16.64 -20.40
N LEU A 51 16.76 -17.00 -19.33
CA LEU A 51 17.89 -17.93 -19.37
C LEU A 51 17.43 -19.35 -19.72
N ALA A 52 16.32 -19.82 -19.16
CA ALA A 52 15.73 -21.12 -19.48
C ALA A 52 15.21 -21.20 -20.93
N GLN A 53 14.59 -20.12 -21.43
CA GLN A 53 14.11 -20.02 -22.82
C GLN A 53 15.22 -20.08 -23.87
N LYS A 54 16.45 -19.65 -23.54
CA LYS A 54 17.57 -19.66 -24.49
C LYS A 54 18.22 -21.04 -24.66
N GLY A 55 17.86 -22.03 -23.84
CA GLY A 55 18.45 -23.37 -23.83
C GLY A 55 17.51 -24.52 -24.19
N LEU A 56 16.21 -24.28 -24.37
CA LEU A 56 15.22 -25.35 -24.57
C LEU A 56 14.41 -25.15 -25.87
N THR A 57 14.78 -25.96 -26.85
CA THR A 57 14.19 -26.20 -28.17
C THR A 57 12.66 -26.28 -28.17
N ASP A 58 12.03 -25.58 -29.13
CA ASP A 58 10.69 -25.66 -29.76
C ASP A 58 9.40 -26.17 -29.04
N ASP A 59 9.44 -26.80 -27.86
CA ASP A 59 8.23 -27.32 -27.17
C ASP A 59 7.81 -26.56 -25.90
N VAL A 60 8.63 -25.60 -25.41
CA VAL A 60 8.40 -24.91 -24.11
C VAL A 60 7.84 -23.50 -24.25
N THR A 61 7.74 -22.99 -25.47
CA THR A 61 7.11 -21.69 -25.81
C THR A 61 5.65 -21.59 -25.33
N GLY A 62 4.89 -22.70 -25.34
CA GLY A 62 3.51 -22.75 -24.84
C GLY A 62 3.39 -22.64 -23.31
N LEU A 63 4.29 -23.29 -22.56
CA LEU A 63 4.31 -23.26 -21.08
C LEU A 63 4.89 -21.95 -20.54
N VAL A 64 5.88 -21.38 -21.23
CA VAL A 64 6.43 -20.06 -20.95
C VAL A 64 5.39 -18.96 -21.12
N GLY A 65 4.48 -19.07 -22.09
CA GLY A 65 3.36 -18.13 -22.27
C GLY A 65 2.47 -18.03 -21.03
N ASN A 66 2.19 -19.16 -20.38
CA ASN A 66 1.40 -19.19 -19.14
C ASN A 66 2.18 -18.61 -17.95
N ALA A 67 3.48 -18.89 -17.85
CA ALA A 67 4.34 -18.26 -16.84
C ALA A 67 4.43 -16.74 -17.03
N ARG A 68 4.48 -16.26 -18.28
CA ARG A 68 4.47 -14.84 -18.61
C ARG A 68 3.16 -14.17 -18.18
N SER A 69 2.02 -14.80 -18.45
CA SER A 69 0.70 -14.34 -18.00
C SER A 69 0.60 -14.25 -16.47
N LEU A 70 1.17 -15.22 -15.75
CA LEU A 70 1.24 -15.19 -14.29
C LEU A 70 2.14 -14.04 -13.79
N ILE A 71 3.30 -13.83 -14.41
CA ILE A 71 4.18 -12.70 -14.08
C ILE A 71 3.48 -11.37 -14.36
N GLU A 72 2.74 -11.24 -15.45
CA GLU A 72 2.00 -10.02 -15.81
C GLU A 72 0.83 -9.74 -14.87
N SER A 73 0.12 -10.79 -14.45
CA SER A 73 -0.92 -10.74 -13.41
C SER A 73 -0.36 -10.37 -12.04
N LEU A 74 0.80 -10.95 -11.68
CA LEU A 74 1.53 -10.62 -10.45
C LEU A 74 2.03 -9.17 -10.49
N ASN A 75 2.52 -8.68 -11.62
CA ASN A 75 2.89 -7.27 -11.79
C ASN A 75 1.68 -6.35 -11.59
N SER A 76 0.53 -6.73 -12.16
CA SER A 76 -0.72 -5.99 -12.01
C SER A 76 -1.19 -5.96 -10.55
N LEU A 77 -1.09 -7.07 -9.82
CA LEU A 77 -1.39 -7.13 -8.38
C LEU A 77 -0.45 -6.24 -7.55
N ILE A 78 0.86 -6.28 -7.81
CA ILE A 78 1.85 -5.42 -7.14
C ILE A 78 1.59 -3.93 -7.44
N LYS A 79 1.22 -3.60 -8.69
CA LYS A 79 0.90 -2.23 -9.10
C LYS A 79 -0.34 -1.70 -8.36
N THR A 80 -1.37 -2.54 -8.23
CA THR A 80 -2.61 -2.19 -7.52
C THR A 80 -2.36 -2.06 -6.01
N GLN A 81 -1.62 -2.97 -5.40
CA GLN A 81 -1.20 -2.85 -3.99
C GLN A 81 -0.43 -1.56 -3.73
N ALA A 82 0.41 -1.12 -4.69
CA ALA A 82 1.07 0.18 -4.61
C ALA A 82 0.08 1.35 -4.60
N GLY A 83 -0.88 1.33 -5.52
CA GLY A 83 -1.91 2.36 -5.61
C GLY A 83 -2.70 2.46 -4.32
N VAL A 84 -3.06 1.31 -3.73
CA VAL A 84 -3.73 1.23 -2.43
C VAL A 84 -2.83 1.80 -1.32
N GLY A 85 -1.55 1.44 -1.27
CA GLY A 85 -0.59 1.97 -0.28
C GLY A 85 -0.44 3.51 -0.34
N VAL A 86 -0.35 4.07 -1.55
CA VAL A 86 -0.28 5.54 -1.74
C VAL A 86 -1.60 6.21 -1.34
N MET A 87 -2.75 5.64 -1.70
CA MET A 87 -4.04 6.18 -1.25
C MET A 87 -4.16 6.18 0.27
N LEU A 88 -3.74 5.10 0.94
CA LEU A 88 -3.75 5.00 2.41
C LEU A 88 -2.84 6.05 3.06
N LEU A 89 -1.66 6.32 2.48
CA LEU A 89 -0.79 7.39 2.93
C LEU A 89 -1.46 8.76 2.81
N LEU A 90 -2.05 9.06 1.66
CA LEU A 90 -2.75 10.33 1.43
C LEU A 90 -3.93 10.51 2.39
N LEU A 91 -4.71 9.46 2.62
CA LEU A 91 -5.80 9.44 3.61
C LEU A 91 -5.28 9.68 5.03
N GLY A 92 -4.17 9.04 5.41
CA GLY A 92 -3.53 9.24 6.71
C GLY A 92 -3.09 10.69 6.91
N ILE A 93 -2.44 11.30 5.92
CA ILE A 93 -2.04 12.72 5.96
C ILE A 93 -3.28 13.62 6.09
N LEU A 94 -4.34 13.35 5.34
CA LEU A 94 -5.57 14.13 5.38
C LEU A 94 -6.27 14.03 6.75
N LEU A 95 -6.29 12.85 7.36
CA LEU A 95 -6.81 12.62 8.72
C LEU A 95 -6.00 13.37 9.77
N LEU A 96 -4.66 13.37 9.66
CA LEU A 96 -3.79 14.16 10.54
C LEU A 96 -4.02 15.67 10.38
N GLY A 97 -4.20 16.14 9.16
CA GLY A 97 -4.57 17.53 8.88
C GLY A 97 -5.92 17.91 9.51
N GLY A 98 -6.92 17.02 9.41
CA GLY A 98 -8.22 17.18 10.06
C GLY A 98 -8.13 17.19 11.59
N ALA A 99 -7.30 16.31 12.17
CA ALA A 99 -7.04 16.30 13.61
C ALA A 99 -6.42 17.63 14.08
N TYR A 100 -5.41 18.12 13.37
CA TYR A 100 -4.76 19.38 13.68
C TYR A 100 -5.71 20.58 13.55
N ALA A 101 -6.56 20.60 12.52
CA ALA A 101 -7.57 21.63 12.32
C ALA A 101 -8.62 21.66 13.45
N LEU A 102 -9.07 20.49 13.92
CA LEU A 102 -9.97 20.38 15.07
C LEU A 102 -9.33 20.93 16.36
N VAL A 103 -8.06 20.61 16.60
CA VAL A 103 -7.32 21.12 17.76
C VAL A 103 -7.13 22.64 17.70
N LEU A 104 -6.99 23.22 16.51
CA LEU A 104 -6.91 24.68 16.33
C LEU A 104 -8.25 25.41 16.51
N GLN A 105 -9.37 24.74 16.27
CA GLN A 105 -10.72 25.31 16.47
C GLN A 105 -11.15 25.29 17.94
N ILE A 106 -10.47 24.51 18.78
CA ILE A 106 -10.61 24.55 20.24
C ILE A 106 -10.05 25.90 20.72
N ARG A 107 -10.96 26.82 21.07
CA ARG A 107 -10.70 28.11 21.73
C ARG A 107 -11.57 28.24 22.97
#